data_AF-A0A7J3BEF4-F1
#
_entry.id   AF-A0A7J3BEF4-F1
#
_cell.length_a   1.000
_cell.length_b   1.000
_cell.length_c   1.000
_cell.angle_alpha   90.00
_cell.angle_beta   90.00
_cell.angle_gamma   90.00
#
_symmetry.space_group_name_H-M   'P 1'
#
loop_
_entity.id
_entity.type
_entity.pdbx_description
1 polymer ?
#
loop_
_entity_poly.entity_id
_entity_poly.type
_entity_poly.pdbx_seq_one_letter_code
_entity_poly.pdbx_strand_id
1 'polypeptide(L)'
;MDRRRVKAAKLYPVFLPWSGSEKALLGKNTWQEMKEAIRRGVETALVPIGSIEEHGPAIPLDNDIFNSTQLCINAALRCENVIVAPPLCFGMSDELLRFSGTISLTPQTFMACVKDIARSLA
;
A
#
# COMPACT_ATOMS: atom_id res chain seq x y z
N MET A 1 -5.71 34.67 1.16
CA MET A 1 -5.61 33.19 1.26
C MET A 1 -4.21 32.87 1.77
N ASP A 2 -4.07 32.70 3.09
CA ASP A 2 -2.76 32.56 3.74
C ASP A 2 -2.21 31.14 3.53
N ARG A 3 -1.07 31.05 2.81
CA ARG A 3 -0.36 29.79 2.50
C ARG A 3 0.50 29.27 3.66
N ARG A 4 0.46 29.92 4.83
CA ARG A 4 1.30 29.57 6.00
C ARG A 4 0.48 28.87 7.08
N ARG A 5 0.28 27.56 6.92
CA ARG A 5 0.08 26.51 7.98
C ARG A 5 -0.62 25.28 7.40
N VAL A 6 0.00 24.63 6.42
CA VAL A 6 -0.18 23.17 6.32
C VAL A 6 0.71 22.59 7.40
N LYS A 7 0.20 22.46 8.64
CA LYS A 7 0.86 21.64 9.66
C LYS A 7 1.14 20.28 9.00
N ALA A 8 2.34 19.75 9.20
CA ALA A 8 2.86 18.50 8.64
C ALA A 8 2.06 17.21 8.97
N ALA A 9 0.78 17.33 9.36
CA ALA A 9 -0.12 16.28 9.78
C ALA A 9 -1.14 15.86 8.69
N LYS A 10 -0.96 16.29 7.44
CA LYS A 10 -1.72 15.79 6.27
C LYS A 10 -0.78 15.09 5.27
N LEU A 11 0.18 14.29 5.76
CA LEU A 11 0.73 13.24 4.91
C LEU A 11 -0.36 12.17 4.75
N TYR A 12 -0.59 11.74 3.51
CA TYR A 12 -1.68 10.85 3.11
C TYR A 12 -1.81 9.63 4.06
N PRO A 13 -3.04 9.31 4.54
CA PRO A 13 -3.27 8.30 5.58
C PRO A 13 -2.86 6.88 5.17
N VAL A 14 -2.73 6.60 3.87
CA VAL A 14 -2.25 5.31 3.36
C VAL A 14 -0.86 4.95 3.91
N PHE A 15 -0.03 5.96 4.21
CA PHE A 15 1.35 5.75 4.67
C PHE A 15 1.57 6.05 6.16
N LEU A 16 0.51 6.43 6.87
CA LEU A 16 0.55 6.65 8.31
C LEU A 16 0.07 5.37 9.01
N PRO A 17 0.98 4.58 9.61
CA PRO A 17 0.57 3.47 10.46
C PRO A 17 -0.38 3.98 11.55
N TRP A 18 -1.36 3.16 11.93
CA TRP A 18 -1.94 3.29 13.26
C TRP A 18 -0.80 3.12 14.27
N SER A 19 -0.77 3.98 15.28
CA SER A 19 0.23 3.95 16.36
C SER A 19 0.40 2.51 16.88
N GLY A 20 1.60 1.95 16.76
CA GLY A 20 1.92 0.57 17.18
C GLY A 20 1.99 -0.47 16.07
N SER A 21 1.62 -0.14 14.83
CA SER A 21 1.72 -1.05 13.67
C SER A 21 3.03 -0.93 12.89
N GLU A 22 3.94 -0.05 13.29
CA GLU A 22 5.15 0.30 12.53
C GLU A 22 6.03 -0.92 12.24
N LYS A 23 6.19 -1.82 13.21
CA LYS A 23 7.01 -3.03 13.04
C LYS A 23 6.42 -4.02 12.03
N ALA A 24 5.10 -4.02 11.85
CA ALA A 24 4.41 -4.86 10.87
C ALA A 24 4.52 -4.29 9.43
N LEU A 25 5.04 -3.07 9.24
CA LEU A 25 5.20 -2.45 7.92
C LEU A 25 6.63 -2.58 7.42
N LEU A 26 6.82 -3.24 6.27
CA LEU A 26 8.14 -3.43 5.65
C LEU A 26 8.85 -2.10 5.45
N GLY A 27 8.14 -1.10 4.89
CA GLY A 27 8.71 0.22 4.61
C GLY A 27 9.01 1.10 5.84
N LYS A 28 8.72 0.63 7.06
CA LYS A 28 9.06 1.32 8.31
C LYS A 28 10.22 0.65 9.06
N ASN A 29 10.78 -0.42 8.51
CA ASN A 29 11.97 -1.08 9.03
C ASN A 29 13.19 -0.71 8.16
N THR A 30 14.34 -0.55 8.78
CA THR A 30 15.63 -0.58 8.08
C THR A 30 15.91 -2.00 7.55
N TRP A 31 16.83 -2.12 6.58
CA TRP A 31 17.21 -3.43 6.05
C TRP A 31 17.81 -4.35 7.13
N GLN A 32 18.46 -3.79 8.16
CA GLN A 32 19.03 -4.54 9.27
C GLN A 32 17.93 -5.09 10.19
N GLU A 33 16.91 -4.28 10.48
CA GLU A 33 15.74 -4.70 11.25
C GLU A 33 14.95 -5.78 10.51
N MET A 34 14.78 -5.65 9.18
CA MET A 34 14.14 -6.70 8.38
C MET A 34 14.95 -8.01 8.37
N LYS A 35 16.28 -7.93 8.26
CA LYS A 35 17.14 -9.11 8.36
C LYS A 35 16.94 -9.85 9.68
N GLU A 36 16.80 -9.09 10.77
CA GLU A 36 16.55 -9.66 12.09
C GLU A 36 15.11 -10.18 12.24
N ALA A 37 14.11 -9.51 11.67
CA ALA A 37 12.73 -9.97 11.65
C ALA A 37 12.58 -11.33 10.93
N ILE A 38 13.26 -11.50 9.80
CA ILE A 38 13.30 -12.78 9.05
C ILE A 38 13.93 -13.88 9.91
N ARG A 39 15.06 -13.59 10.60
CA ARG A 39 15.67 -14.56 11.53
C ARG A 39 14.76 -14.95 12.69
N ARG A 40 13.87 -14.04 13.11
CA ARG A 40 12.88 -14.27 14.17
C ARG A 40 11.64 -15.02 13.68
N GLY A 41 11.54 -15.31 12.39
CA GLY A 41 10.50 -16.16 11.83
C GLY A 41 9.54 -15.47 10.87
N VAL A 42 9.71 -14.18 10.54
CA VAL A 42 8.88 -13.55 9.50
C VAL A 42 9.09 -14.28 8.18
N GLU A 43 8.02 -14.90 7.68
CA GLU A 43 8.04 -15.77 6.48
C GLU A 43 6.92 -15.44 5.49
N THR A 44 5.99 -14.55 5.86
CA THR A 44 4.86 -14.17 5.00
C THR A 44 4.85 -12.66 4.78
N ALA A 45 4.74 -12.25 3.51
CA ALA A 45 4.52 -10.86 3.11
C ALA A 45 3.11 -10.66 2.55
N LEU A 46 2.34 -9.76 3.16
CA LEU A 46 1.09 -9.26 2.60
C LEU A 46 1.39 -8.05 1.70
N VAL A 47 1.00 -8.12 0.43
CA VAL A 47 1.19 -7.04 -0.55
C VAL A 47 -0.18 -6.42 -0.84
N PRO A 48 -0.47 -5.21 -0.34
CA PRO A 48 -1.70 -4.51 -0.71
C PRO A 48 -1.66 -4.14 -2.20
N ILE A 49 -2.77 -4.33 -2.89
CA ILE A 49 -2.94 -3.96 -4.30
C ILE A 49 -4.27 -3.21 -4.43
N GLY A 50 -4.24 -2.07 -5.11
CA GLY A 50 -5.42 -1.28 -5.43
C GLY A 50 -5.23 -0.48 -6.71
N SER A 51 -6.06 0.55 -6.87
CA SER A 51 -6.10 1.44 -8.02
C SER A 51 -6.24 2.90 -7.59
N ILE A 52 -5.90 3.80 -8.51
CA ILE A 52 -6.38 5.19 -8.49
C ILE A 52 -7.44 5.29 -9.59
N GLU A 53 -8.71 5.21 -9.23
CA GLU A 53 -9.82 5.09 -10.18
C GLU A 53 -11.11 5.75 -9.69
N GLU A 54 -12.11 5.81 -10.55
CA GLU A 54 -13.40 6.40 -10.23
C GLU A 54 -14.28 5.46 -9.38
N HIS A 55 -14.88 6.00 -8.32
CA HIS A 55 -15.76 5.26 -7.40
C HIS A 55 -17.09 6.00 -7.14
N GLY A 56 -17.57 6.79 -8.10
CA GLY A 56 -18.71 7.67 -7.94
C GLY A 56 -18.38 9.00 -7.25
N PRO A 57 -19.38 9.87 -7.08
CA PRO A 57 -19.18 11.25 -6.60
C PRO A 57 -18.82 11.38 -5.12
N ALA A 58 -18.94 10.30 -4.33
CA ALA A 58 -18.83 10.33 -2.87
C ALA A 58 -17.57 9.66 -2.33
N ILE A 59 -16.87 8.86 -3.15
CA ILE A 59 -15.76 8.01 -2.71
C ILE A 59 -14.45 8.55 -3.30
N PRO A 60 -13.38 8.70 -2.50
CA PRO A 60 -12.07 9.12 -2.98
C PRO A 60 -11.44 8.15 -3.99
N LEU A 61 -10.63 8.67 -4.91
CA LEU A 61 -9.99 7.88 -5.96
C LEU A 61 -9.03 6.79 -5.45
N ASP A 62 -8.50 6.93 -4.23
CA ASP A 62 -7.55 6.00 -3.61
C ASP A 62 -8.23 4.95 -2.70
N ASN A 63 -9.56 4.82 -2.78
CA ASN A 63 -10.35 3.94 -1.93
C ASN A 63 -9.84 2.50 -1.93
N ASP A 64 -9.45 1.96 -3.08
CA ASP A 64 -8.98 0.57 -3.18
C ASP A 64 -7.63 0.37 -2.49
N ILE A 65 -6.74 1.35 -2.60
CA ILE A 65 -5.44 1.35 -1.93
C ILE A 65 -5.65 1.46 -0.41
N PHE A 66 -6.53 2.37 0.02
CA PHE A 66 -6.85 2.55 1.43
C PHE A 66 -7.38 1.26 2.04
N ASN A 67 -8.41 0.66 1.44
CA ASN A 67 -9.06 -0.53 1.98
C ASN A 67 -8.13 -1.74 1.97
N SER A 68 -7.43 -2.00 0.87
CA SER A 68 -6.48 -3.12 0.79
C SER A 68 -5.35 -2.98 1.82
N THR A 69 -4.80 -1.77 1.98
CA THR A 69 -3.74 -1.50 2.96
C THR A 69 -4.23 -1.70 4.39
N GLN A 70 -5.40 -1.15 4.75
CA GLN A 70 -5.95 -1.31 6.09
C GLN A 70 -6.31 -2.77 6.38
N LEU A 71 -6.79 -3.53 5.39
CA LEU A 71 -7.07 -4.95 5.54
C LEU A 71 -5.78 -5.74 5.82
N CYS A 72 -4.70 -5.50 5.06
CA CYS A 72 -3.41 -6.14 5.28
C CYS A 72 -2.82 -5.81 6.66
N ILE A 73 -2.87 -4.54 7.09
CA ILE A 73 -2.41 -4.13 8.42
C ILE A 73 -3.20 -4.83 9.50
N ASN A 74 -4.53 -4.83 9.39
CA ASN A 74 -5.41 -5.48 10.35
C ASN A 74 -5.18 -7.00 10.44
N ALA A 75 -4.90 -7.65 9.32
CA ALA A 75 -4.52 -9.06 9.28
C ALA A 75 -3.16 -9.29 9.96
N ALA A 76 -2.15 -8.50 9.62
CA ALA A 76 -0.81 -8.61 10.21
C ALA A 76 -0.79 -8.39 11.73
N LEU A 77 -1.67 -7.54 12.26
CA LEU A 77 -1.81 -7.35 13.71
C LEU A 77 -2.42 -8.56 14.45
N ARG A 78 -3.00 -9.52 13.72
CA ARG A 78 -3.67 -10.72 14.27
C ARG A 78 -2.93 -12.01 13.94
N CYS A 79 -1.87 -11.94 13.13
CA CYS A 79 -1.09 -13.08 12.69
C CYS A 79 0.36 -12.90 13.14
N GLU A 80 1.00 -13.99 13.56
CA GLU A 80 2.44 -14.01 13.80
C GLU A 80 3.19 -14.11 12.47
N ASN A 81 4.47 -13.70 12.44
CA ASN A 81 5.37 -13.93 11.31
C ASN A 81 4.97 -13.29 9.97
N VAL A 82 4.13 -12.24 10.01
CA VAL A 82 3.65 -11.51 8.84
C VAL A 82 4.23 -10.09 8.78
N ILE A 83 4.61 -9.65 7.58
CA ILE A 83 4.96 -8.25 7.27
C ILE A 83 4.08 -7.71 6.14
N VAL A 84 3.77 -6.42 6.16
CA VAL A 84 2.99 -5.74 5.11
C VAL A 84 3.94 -4.93 4.23
N ALA A 85 3.97 -5.24 2.94
CA ALA A 85 4.74 -4.50 1.94
C ALA A 85 4.07 -3.15 1.61
N PRO A 86 4.80 -2.17 1.03
CA PRO A 86 4.18 -1.00 0.43
C PRO A 86 3.14 -1.39 -0.64
N PRO A 87 2.04 -0.63 -0.79
CA PRO A 87 0.99 -0.96 -1.75
C PRO A 87 1.47 -0.80 -3.20
N LEU A 88 0.97 -1.67 -4.09
CA LEU A 88 0.93 -1.40 -5.53
C LEU A 88 -0.26 -0.45 -5.79
N CYS A 89 0.04 0.83 -5.99
CA CYS A 89 -0.97 1.89 -6.03
C CYS A 89 -1.77 1.98 -7.34
N PHE A 90 -1.32 1.35 -8.42
CA PHE A 90 -1.94 1.49 -9.74
C PHE A 90 -2.38 0.12 -10.25
N GLY A 91 -3.67 0.00 -10.54
CA GLY A 91 -4.30 -1.19 -11.08
C GLY A 91 -4.50 -1.11 -12.59
N MET A 92 -5.50 -1.85 -13.08
CA MET A 92 -5.89 -1.92 -14.48
C MET A 92 -7.35 -1.44 -14.58
N SER A 93 -7.55 -0.21 -15.00
CA SER A 93 -8.83 0.50 -14.95
C SER A 93 -9.05 1.33 -16.23
N ASP A 94 -8.63 0.78 -17.38
CA ASP A 94 -8.64 1.48 -18.67
C ASP A 94 -10.05 1.96 -19.06
N GLU A 95 -11.08 1.20 -18.70
CA GLU A 95 -12.49 1.54 -18.90
C GLU A 95 -12.93 2.79 -18.13
N LEU A 96 -12.20 3.16 -17.08
CA LEU A 96 -12.46 4.33 -16.23
C LEU A 96 -11.59 5.56 -16.60
N LEU A 97 -10.75 5.48 -17.64
CA LEU A 97 -9.91 6.60 -18.10
C LEU A 97 -10.71 7.81 -18.59
N ARG A 98 -12.00 7.64 -18.89
CA ARG A 98 -12.91 8.75 -19.22
C ARG A 98 -13.17 9.68 -18.03
N PHE A 99 -12.86 9.25 -16.81
CA PHE A 99 -13.03 10.05 -15.59
C PHE A 99 -11.70 10.68 -15.16
N SER A 100 -11.73 11.99 -14.88
CA SER A 100 -10.55 12.74 -14.47
C SER A 100 -9.97 12.22 -13.17
N GLY A 101 -8.68 11.87 -13.20
CA GLY A 101 -7.93 11.40 -12.03
C GLY A 101 -7.63 9.91 -12.03
N THR A 102 -8.31 9.11 -12.86
CA THR A 102 -7.99 7.68 -13.03
C THR A 102 -6.58 7.51 -13.61
N ILE A 103 -5.78 6.62 -13.02
CA ILE A 103 -4.47 6.20 -13.51
C ILE A 103 -4.49 4.68 -13.66
N SER A 104 -4.30 4.21 -14.89
CA SER A 104 -4.34 2.79 -15.23
C SER A 104 -3.00 2.32 -15.79
N LEU A 105 -2.58 1.12 -15.38
CA LEU A 105 -1.52 0.37 -16.02
C LEU A 105 -2.10 -0.53 -17.10
N THR A 106 -1.30 -0.81 -18.14
CA THR A 106 -1.66 -1.89 -19.06
C THR A 106 -1.61 -3.24 -18.33
N PRO A 107 -2.38 -4.25 -18.77
CA PRO A 107 -2.35 -5.58 -18.16
C PRO A 107 -0.96 -6.21 -18.09
N GLN A 108 -0.16 -5.99 -19.12
CA GLN A 108 1.22 -6.48 -19.19
C GLN A 108 2.11 -5.80 -18.15
N THR A 109 1.94 -4.49 -17.96
CA THR A 109 2.72 -3.71 -16.98
C THR A 109 2.34 -4.09 -15.56
N PHE A 110 1.04 -4.18 -15.27
CA PHE A 110 0.52 -4.62 -13.97
C PHE A 110 1.08 -6.01 -13.61
N MET A 111 1.00 -6.97 -14.53
CA MET A 111 1.55 -8.30 -14.31
C MET A 111 3.06 -8.32 -14.14
N ALA A 112 3.80 -7.46 -14.86
CA ALA A 112 5.25 -7.34 -14.68
C ALA A 112 5.58 -6.82 -13.27
N CYS A 113 4.88 -5.78 -12.80
CA CYS A 113 5.05 -5.23 -11.45
C CYS A 113 4.77 -6.30 -10.38
N VAL A 114 3.65 -7.02 -10.47
CA VAL A 114 3.30 -8.08 -9.52
C VAL A 114 4.37 -9.18 -9.49
N LYS A 115 4.86 -9.61 -10.65
CA LYS A 115 5.92 -10.63 -10.75
C LYS A 115 7.23 -10.16 -10.13
N ASP A 116 7.64 -8.93 -10.40
CA ASP A 116 8.88 -8.39 -9.82
C ASP A 116 8.78 -8.22 -8.31
N ILE A 117 7.64 -7.76 -7.80
CA ILE A 117 7.39 -7.66 -6.36
C ILE A 117 7.46 -9.04 -5.71
N ALA A 118 6.76 -10.04 -6.27
CA ALA A 118 6.78 -11.41 -5.75
C ALA A 118 8.19 -12.01 -5.77
N ARG A 119 8.92 -11.86 -6.88
CA ARG A 119 10.31 -12.32 -7.01
C ARG A 119 11.25 -11.65 -6.01
N SER A 120 11.03 -10.37 -5.69
CA SER A 120 11.86 -9.63 -4.73
C SER A 120 11.59 -9.98 -3.28
N LEU A 121 10.42 -10.57 -2.97
CA LEU A 121 10.01 -10.94 -1.61
C LEU A 121 10.24 -12.44 -1.28
N ALA A 122 10.49 -13.27 -2.29
CA ALA A 122 10.79 -14.71 -2.16
C ALA A 122 12.25 -14.96 -1.76
#